data_AF-A0A355S588-F1
#
_entry.id   AF-A0A355S588-F1
#
_cell.length_a   1.000
_cell.length_b   1.000
_cell.length_c   1.000
_cell.angle_alpha   90.00
_cell.angle_beta   90.00
_cell.angle_gamma   90.00
#
_symmetry.space_group_name_H-M   'P 1'
#
loop_
_entity.id
_entity.type
_entity.pdbx_description
1 polymer ?
#
loop_
_entity_poly.entity_id
_entity_poly.type
_entity_poly.pdbx_seq_one_letter_code
_entity_poly.pdbx_strand_id
1 'polypeptide(L)'
;MNTAELSTDILKAVSRSFYLTLRLLPSEFRAPLSLGYLLARLSDTIADAGALELAHRKRLLSAFCAVMKGSVVDQEAVELCSRLRGEMDGAGLV
;
A
#
# COMPACT_ATOMS: atom_id res chain seq x y z
N MET A 1 2.14 2.26 15.67
CA MET A 1 3.11 2.21 14.55
C MET A 1 3.61 3.61 14.33
N ASN A 2 4.91 3.86 14.50
CA ASN A 2 5.48 5.19 14.28
C ASN A 2 5.80 5.36 12.78
N THR A 3 5.60 6.55 12.19
CA THR A 3 5.91 6.85 10.77
C THR A 3 7.38 6.53 10.42
N ALA A 4 8.26 6.62 11.42
CA ALA A 4 9.66 6.22 11.29
C ALA A 4 9.82 4.73 10.93
N GLU A 5 9.02 3.82 11.49
CA GLU A 5 9.10 2.38 11.23
C GLU A 5 8.62 2.02 9.82
N LEU A 6 7.60 2.73 9.30
CA LEU A 6 7.20 2.62 7.89
C LEU A 6 8.35 3.00 6.95
N SER A 7 9.13 4.00 7.35
CA SER A 7 10.21 4.58 6.54
C SER A 7 11.45 3.69 6.45
N THR A 8 11.65 2.77 7.42
CA THR A 8 12.86 1.97 7.51
C THR A 8 12.62 0.50 7.23
N ASP A 9 11.82 -0.18 8.05
CA ASP A 9 11.80 -1.64 8.07
C ASP A 9 10.87 -2.20 7.01
N ILE A 10 9.66 -1.64 6.92
CA ILE A 10 8.68 -2.05 5.91
C ILE A 10 9.21 -1.73 4.51
N LEU A 11 9.71 -0.51 4.30
CA LEU A 11 10.28 -0.12 3.02
C LEU A 11 11.43 -1.02 2.57
N LYS A 12 12.36 -1.35 3.47
CA LYS A 12 13.47 -2.24 3.15
C LYS A 12 12.98 -3.61 2.69
N ALA A 13 11.93 -4.14 3.32
CA ALA A 13 11.34 -5.43 2.96
C ALA A 13 10.65 -5.41 1.59
N VAL A 14 9.90 -4.34 1.27
CA VAL A 14 9.05 -4.33 0.08
C VAL A 14 9.66 -3.68 -1.17
N SER A 15 10.79 -2.97 -1.04
CA SER A 15 11.32 -2.11 -2.13
C SER A 15 12.67 -2.51 -2.74
N ARG A 16 13.36 -3.50 -2.19
CA ARG A 16 14.65 -4.05 -2.71
C ARG A 16 15.63 -2.93 -3.10
N SER A 17 15.98 -2.81 -4.39
CA SER A 17 16.92 -1.80 -4.90
C SER A 17 16.39 -0.36 -4.78
N PHE A 18 15.07 -0.16 -4.83
CA PHE A 18 14.48 1.17 -4.72
C PHE A 18 14.65 1.78 -3.31
N TYR A 19 14.81 0.93 -2.28
CA TYR A 19 15.16 1.37 -0.92
C TYR A 19 16.41 2.25 -0.91
N LEU A 20 17.41 1.94 -1.74
CA LEU A 20 18.66 2.70 -1.82
C LEU A 20 18.40 4.11 -2.38
N THR A 21 17.56 4.22 -3.40
CA THR A 21 17.14 5.51 -3.98
C THR A 21 16.47 6.39 -2.91
N LEU A 22 15.57 5.81 -2.11
CA LEU A 22 14.89 6.55 -1.03
C LEU A 22 15.84 7.05 0.05
N ARG A 23 16.89 6.29 0.40
CA ARG A 23 17.89 6.69 1.39
C ARG A 23 18.75 7.87 0.95
N LEU A 24 19.01 7.99 -0.35
CA LEU A 24 19.84 9.05 -0.93
C LEU A 24 19.11 10.40 -1.02
N LEU A 25 17.78 10.43 -0.86
CA LEU A 25 17.02 11.67 -0.87
C LEU A 25 17.37 12.58 0.34
N PRO A 26 17.24 13.90 0.19
CA PRO A 26 17.28 14.83 1.33
C PRO A 26 16.22 14.45 2.37
N SER A 27 16.51 14.69 3.65
CA SER A 27 15.65 14.26 4.77
C SER A 27 14.20 14.74 4.65
N GLU A 28 14.00 15.94 4.11
CA GLU A 28 12.69 16.57 3.91
C GLU A 28 11.78 15.79 2.96
N PHE A 29 12.36 15.08 1.97
CA PHE A 29 11.61 14.33 0.97
C PHE A 29 11.40 12.86 1.34
N ARG A 30 12.17 12.32 2.29
CA ARG A 30 12.14 10.89 2.61
C ARG A 30 10.75 10.43 3.08
N ALA A 31 10.15 11.14 4.02
CA ALA A 31 8.86 10.76 4.59
C ALA A 31 7.70 10.74 3.56
N PRO A 32 7.43 11.83 2.81
CA PRO A 32 6.34 11.83 1.83
C PRO A 32 6.56 10.83 0.69
N LEU A 33 7.79 10.67 0.18
CA LEU A 33 8.07 9.68 -0.87
C LEU A 33 7.98 8.24 -0.36
N SER A 34 8.39 7.98 0.89
CA SER A 34 8.25 6.67 1.52
C SER A 34 6.79 6.25 1.61
N LEU A 35 5.93 7.16 2.08
CA LEU A 35 4.49 6.92 2.14
C LEU A 35 3.90 6.70 0.74
N GLY A 36 4.23 7.58 -0.21
CA GLY A 36 3.76 7.45 -1.60
C GLY A 36 4.15 6.12 -2.23
N TYR A 37 5.39 5.67 -2.00
CA TYR A 37 5.85 4.37 -2.47
C TYR A 37 5.06 3.21 -1.84
N LEU A 38 4.84 3.22 -0.52
CA LEU A 38 4.11 2.15 0.16
C LEU A 38 2.67 2.05 -0.35
N LEU A 39 2.02 3.19 -0.60
CA LEU A 39 0.67 3.23 -1.16
C LEU A 39 0.63 2.71 -2.60
N ALA A 40 1.61 3.08 -3.43
CA ALA A 40 1.75 2.53 -4.78
C ALA A 40 1.98 1.01 -4.74
N ARG A 41 2.88 0.53 -3.86
CA ARG A 41 3.17 -0.90 -3.71
C ARG A 41 1.97 -1.70 -3.24
N LEU A 42 1.15 -1.14 -2.34
CA LEU A 42 -0.12 -1.76 -1.95
C LEU A 42 -1.06 -1.89 -3.15
N SER A 43 -1.17 -0.85 -3.99
CA SER A 43 -2.00 -0.91 -5.19
C SER A 43 -1.55 -2.00 -6.19
N ASP A 44 -0.24 -2.16 -6.38
CA ASP A 44 0.32 -3.26 -7.18
C ASP A 44 0.00 -4.62 -6.56
N THR A 45 0.12 -4.75 -5.23
CA THR A 45 -0.19 -6.00 -4.52
C THR A 45 -1.66 -6.41 -4.72
N ILE A 46 -2.59 -5.45 -4.72
CA ILE A 46 -4.01 -5.71 -5.00
C ILE A 46 -4.20 -6.12 -6.47
N ALA A 47 -3.50 -5.48 -7.40
CA ALA A 47 -3.59 -5.82 -8.82
C ALA A 47 -3.02 -7.23 -9.13
N ASP A 48 -1.92 -7.58 -8.46
CA ASP A 48 -1.17 -8.83 -8.61
C ASP A 48 -1.76 -10.01 -7.83
N ALA A 49 -2.83 -9.80 -7.06
CA ALA A 49 -3.54 -10.84 -6.32
C ALA A 49 -4.26 -11.82 -7.27
N GLY A 50 -3.50 -12.69 -7.95
CA GLY A 50 -3.97 -13.56 -9.02
C GLY A 50 -5.00 -14.60 -8.58
N ALA A 51 -5.03 -14.96 -7.30
CA ALA A 51 -6.05 -15.85 -6.74
C ALA A 51 -7.43 -15.18 -6.60
N LEU A 52 -7.50 -13.84 -6.67
CA LEU A 52 -8.76 -13.09 -6.61
C LEU A 52 -9.33 -12.84 -8.01
N GLU A 53 -10.64 -13.05 -8.13
CA GLU A 53 -11.42 -12.73 -9.33
C GLU A 53 -11.18 -11.28 -9.79
N LEU A 54 -11.08 -11.07 -11.11
CA LEU A 54 -10.79 -9.75 -11.70
C LEU A 54 -11.77 -8.67 -11.23
N ALA A 55 -13.06 -9.01 -11.17
CA ALA A 55 -14.09 -8.09 -10.70
C ALA A 55 -13.90 -7.71 -9.22
N HIS A 56 -13.37 -8.63 -8.40
CA HIS A 56 -13.09 -8.37 -7.00
C HIS A 56 -11.90 -7.42 -6.85
N ARG A 57 -10.79 -7.68 -7.56
CA ARG A 57 -9.62 -6.79 -7.60
C ARG A 57 -9.99 -5.36 -8.03
N LYS A 58 -10.82 -5.23 -9.08
CA LYS A 58 -11.33 -3.91 -9.52
C LYS A 58 -12.10 -3.18 -8.42
N ARG A 59 -12.95 -3.87 -7.67
CA ARG A 59 -13.69 -3.26 -6.54
C ARG A 59 -12.75 -2.79 -5.43
N LEU A 60 -11.75 -3.59 -5.08
CA LEU A 60 -10.75 -3.21 -4.07
C LEU A 60 -9.94 -1.98 -4.51
N LEU A 61 -9.47 -1.95 -5.76
CA LEU A 61 -8.74 -0.81 -6.32
C LEU A 61 -9.60 0.46 -6.39
N SER A 62 -10.88 0.34 -6.74
CA SER A 62 -11.81 1.49 -6.73
C SER A 62 -12.02 2.04 -5.33
N ALA A 63 -12.19 1.17 -4.32
CA ALA A 63 -12.31 1.59 -2.92
C ALA A 63 -11.01 2.23 -2.41
N PHE A 64 -9.86 1.65 -2.74
CA PHE A 64 -8.54 2.23 -2.44
C PHE A 64 -8.37 3.62 -3.06
N CYS A 65 -8.75 3.81 -4.32
CA CYS A 65 -8.73 5.12 -4.98
C CYS A 65 -9.64 6.14 -4.28
N ALA A 66 -10.80 5.72 -3.78
CA ALA A 66 -11.73 6.61 -3.08
C ALA A 66 -11.15 7.11 -1.75
N VAL A 67 -10.51 6.21 -0.99
CA VAL A 67 -9.76 6.54 0.24
C VAL A 67 -8.62 7.52 -0.06
N MET A 68 -7.81 7.23 -1.09
CA MET A 68 -6.68 8.08 -1.49
C MET A 68 -7.08 9.49 -1.91
N LYS A 69 -8.28 9.67 -2.47
CA LYS A 69 -8.82 10.98 -2.87
C LYS A 69 -9.46 11.74 -1.71
N GLY A 70 -9.52 11.16 -0.51
CA GLY A 70 -10.25 11.73 0.63
C GLY A 70 -11.75 11.88 0.37
N SER A 71 -12.31 11.08 -0.55
CA SER A 71 -13.72 11.15 -0.94
C SER A 71 -14.64 10.32 -0.03
N VAL A 72 -14.12 9.81 1.08
CA VAL A 72 -14.75 8.83 1.97
C VAL A 72 -14.49 9.19 3.42
N VAL A 73 -15.37 8.76 4.32
CA VAL A 73 -15.20 8.95 5.77
C VAL A 73 -14.17 7.98 6.36
N ASP A 74 -13.57 8.33 7.51
CA ASP A 74 -12.56 7.51 8.19
C ASP A 74 -13.00 6.06 8.43
N GLN A 75 -14.30 5.84 8.66
CA GLN A 75 -14.87 4.49 8.83
C GLN A 75 -14.72 3.62 7.57
N GLU A 76 -14.89 4.19 6.37
CA GLU A 76 -14.73 3.45 5.12
C GLU A 76 -13.27 3.08 4.86
N ALA A 77 -12.33 3.94 5.26
CA ALA A 77 -10.90 3.63 5.18
C ALA A 77 -10.53 2.46 6.12
N VAL A 78 -11.09 2.45 7.34
CA VAL A 78 -10.91 1.35 8.30
C VAL A 78 -11.52 0.04 7.76
N GLU A 79 -12.71 0.11 7.17
CA GLU A 79 -13.35 -1.05 6.56
C GLU A 79 -12.55 -1.60 5.37
N LEU A 80 -11.99 -0.72 4.53
CA LEU A 80 -11.10 -1.17 3.46
C LEU A 80 -9.88 -1.90 4.03
N CYS A 81 -9.28 -1.38 5.10
CA CYS A 81 -8.10 -2.00 5.72
C CYS A 81 -8.41 -3.39 6.31
N SER A 82 -9.59 -3.57 6.92
CA SER A 82 -10.00 -4.88 7.45
C SER A 82 -10.25 -5.89 6.33
N ARG A 83 -10.90 -5.45 5.24
CA ARG A 83 -11.15 -6.28 4.06
C ARG A 83 -9.86 -6.69 3.36
N LEU A 84 -8.95 -5.75 3.12
CA LEU A 84 -7.67 -6.04 2.47
C LEU A 84 -6.91 -7.12 3.25
N ARG A 85 -6.85 -7.02 4.58
CA ARG A 85 -6.18 -8.04 5.41
C ARG A 85 -6.76 -9.43 5.17
N GLY A 86 -8.08 -9.58 5.19
CA GLY A 86 -8.72 -10.88 4.97
C GLY A 86 -8.54 -11.44 3.57
N GLU A 87 -8.62 -10.59 2.54
CA GLU A 87 -8.52 -11.00 1.13
C GLU A 87 -7.06 -11.27 0.70
N MET A 88 -6.07 -10.59 1.32
CA MET A 88 -4.65 -10.76 0.97
C MET A 88 -4.04 -12.05 1.57
N ASP A 89 -4.55 -12.56 2.69
CA ASP A 89 -4.02 -13.76 3.38
C ASP A 89 -4.10 -15.06 2.53
N GLY A 90 -4.86 -15.06 1.44
CA GLY A 90 -4.97 -16.16 0.47
C GLY A 90 -4.67 -15.77 -0.98
N ALA A 91 -4.15 -14.57 -1.24
CA ALA A 91 -4.09 -13.98 -2.58
C ALA A 91 -3.05 -14.60 -3.54
N GLY A 92 -2.24 -15.56 -3.07
CA GLY A 92 -1.22 -16.21 -3.91
C GLY A 92 -0.17 -15.20 -4.40
N LEU A 93 0.28 -14.31 -3.51
CA LEU A 93 1.27 -13.29 -3.80
C LEU A 93 2.63 -13.97 -4.06
N VAL A 94 3.23 -13.71 -5.23
CA VAL A 94 4.53 -14.22 -5.65
C VAL A 94 5.67 -13.43 -5.02
#